data_AF-A0A849DV45-F1
#
_entry.id   AF-A0A849DV45-F1
#
_cell.length_a   1.000
_cell.length_b   1.000
_cell.length_c   1.000
_cell.angle_alpha   90.00
_cell.angle_beta   90.00
_cell.angle_gamma   90.00
#
_symmetry.space_group_name_H-M   'P 1'
#
loop_
_entity.id
_entity.type
_entity.pdbx_description
1 polymer ?
#
loop_
_entity_poly.entity_id
_entity_poly.type
_entity_poly.pdbx_seq_one_letter_code
_entity_poly.pdbx_strand_id
1 'polypeptide(L)'
;MFKRETGAVLASAVALIISLSSCSSTATERSFAGGEPDTLQDVVQKLFGNRTYPAISYSGHRKVRQSIENTPSIEETKEDLKILSAMGFRMLRTYNTQEFPHTERTLMAIRQLKQADPDFEMIVMLGAWIQCRNAFRKGTDHSVEDAAWNQK
;
A
#
# COMPACT_ATOMS: atom_id res chain seq x y z
N MET A 1 -18.76 72.77 -38.72
CA MET A 1 -17.61 73.48 -38.11
C MET A 1 -17.44 72.83 -36.73
N PHE A 2 -16.63 71.79 -36.51
CA PHE A 2 -15.26 71.49 -36.92
C PHE A 2 -15.12 70.09 -37.57
N LYS A 3 -13.96 69.84 -38.17
CA LYS A 3 -13.62 68.79 -39.14
C LYS A 3 -12.54 67.89 -38.51
N ARG A 4 -12.60 66.56 -38.79
CA ARG A 4 -11.45 65.61 -38.88
C ARG A 4 -10.67 65.34 -37.55
N GLU A 5 -10.09 64.18 -37.23
CA GLU A 5 -9.34 63.21 -38.03
C GLU A 5 -9.41 61.77 -37.50
N THR A 6 -9.36 60.83 -38.43
CA THR A 6 -9.02 59.41 -38.27
C THR A 6 -7.51 59.26 -38.03
N GLY A 7 -7.11 58.45 -37.04
CA GLY A 7 -5.73 58.03 -36.84
C GLY A 7 -5.69 56.55 -36.45
N ALA A 8 -5.17 55.72 -37.35
CA ALA A 8 -4.85 54.32 -37.14
C ALA A 8 -3.40 54.16 -36.64
N VAL A 9 -3.10 52.94 -36.16
CA VAL A 9 -1.77 52.34 -35.98
C VAL A 9 -1.07 52.66 -34.65
N LEU A 10 -1.06 51.69 -33.72
CA LEU A 10 0.16 50.90 -33.47
C LEU A 10 -0.18 49.65 -32.64
N ALA A 11 -0.04 48.49 -33.30
CA ALA A 11 0.07 47.21 -32.63
C ALA A 11 1.32 47.22 -31.74
N SER A 12 1.17 46.87 -30.46
CA SER A 12 2.30 46.42 -29.65
C SER A 12 1.87 45.18 -28.89
N ALA A 13 2.31 44.04 -29.41
CA ALA A 13 2.21 42.75 -28.78
C ALA A 13 3.18 42.68 -27.61
N VAL A 14 2.70 42.48 -26.38
CA VAL A 14 3.50 41.90 -25.29
C VAL A 14 2.63 40.99 -24.42
N ALA A 15 2.79 39.70 -24.67
CA ALA A 15 2.84 38.57 -23.73
C ALA A 15 1.79 38.45 -22.61
N LEU A 16 0.78 37.62 -22.91
CA LEU A 16 0.27 36.51 -22.10
C LEU A 16 1.05 36.20 -20.80
N ILE A 17 0.50 36.56 -19.64
CA ILE A 17 0.85 35.94 -18.35
C ILE A 17 -0.41 35.25 -17.81
N ILE A 18 -0.69 34.08 -18.36
CA ILE A 18 -1.55 33.08 -17.69
C ILE A 18 -0.67 32.46 -16.62
N SER A 19 -0.80 32.94 -15.38
CA SER A 19 -0.20 32.31 -14.20
C SER A 19 -0.93 30.99 -13.93
N LEU A 20 -0.58 29.97 -14.70
CA LEU A 20 -0.73 28.58 -14.25
C LEU A 20 0.35 28.38 -13.19
N SER A 21 -0.03 28.56 -11.92
CA SER A 21 0.66 27.91 -10.82
C SER A 21 0.50 26.40 -10.99
N SER A 22 1.31 25.86 -11.91
CA SER A 22 1.64 24.46 -11.97
C SER A 22 2.40 24.17 -10.67
N CYS A 23 1.66 23.78 -9.64
CA CYS A 23 2.22 22.88 -8.66
C CYS A 23 2.63 21.65 -9.45
N SER A 24 3.88 21.63 -9.90
CA SER A 24 4.59 20.38 -10.08
C SER A 24 4.63 19.74 -8.70
N SER A 25 3.57 19.01 -8.36
CA SER A 25 3.75 17.80 -7.59
C SER A 25 4.67 16.96 -8.46
N THR A 26 5.98 17.13 -8.30
CA THR A 26 6.89 16.06 -8.60
C THR A 26 6.41 14.93 -7.73
N ALA A 27 5.58 14.06 -8.31
CA ALA A 27 5.44 12.70 -7.86
C ALA A 27 6.88 12.19 -7.87
N THR A 28 7.53 12.30 -6.71
CA THR A 28 8.84 11.72 -6.52
C THR A 28 8.57 10.25 -6.74
N GLU A 29 9.07 9.70 -7.85
CA GLU A 29 9.14 8.27 -8.03
C GLU A 29 9.91 7.72 -6.83
N ARG A 30 9.15 7.21 -5.86
CA ARG A 30 9.68 6.53 -4.68
C ARG A 30 9.30 5.08 -4.84
N SER A 31 9.87 4.46 -5.86
CA SER A 31 10.20 3.04 -5.75
C SER A 31 11.21 2.88 -4.62
N PHE A 32 11.33 1.69 -4.03
CA PHE A 32 12.47 1.29 -3.21
C PHE A 32 13.80 1.76 -3.84
N ALA A 33 14.24 2.96 -3.47
CA ALA A 33 15.38 3.61 -4.07
C ALA A 33 16.64 2.93 -3.51
N GLY A 34 17.19 2.03 -4.31
CA GLY A 34 18.36 1.23 -3.97
C GLY A 34 18.03 -0.23 -4.18
N GLY A 35 18.94 -0.94 -4.89
CA GLY A 35 18.81 -2.35 -5.25
C GLY A 35 18.43 -3.27 -4.09
N GLU A 36 18.18 -4.54 -4.41
CA GLU A 36 17.75 -5.53 -3.43
C GLU A 36 18.61 -5.44 -2.16
N PRO A 37 17.98 -5.41 -0.98
CA PRO A 37 18.72 -5.36 0.28
C PRO A 37 19.55 -6.65 0.42
N ASP A 38 20.86 -6.50 0.54
CA ASP A 38 21.80 -7.61 0.70
C ASP A 38 21.61 -8.32 2.06
N THR A 39 21.06 -7.63 3.06
CA THR A 39 20.84 -8.19 4.40
C THR A 39 19.47 -7.82 4.99
N LEU A 40 19.02 -8.61 5.98
CA LEU A 40 17.82 -8.31 6.77
C LEU A 40 17.96 -6.96 7.51
N GLN A 41 19.16 -6.63 7.95
CA GLN A 41 19.47 -5.37 8.63
C GLN A 41 19.22 -4.18 7.69
N ASP A 42 19.55 -4.30 6.41
CA ASP A 42 19.28 -3.27 5.42
C ASP A 42 17.77 -3.08 5.20
N VAL A 43 17.00 -4.17 5.16
CA VAL A 43 15.53 -4.11 5.11
C VAL A 43 15.01 -3.35 6.33
N VAL A 44 15.50 -3.70 7.53
CA VAL A 44 15.03 -3.10 8.78
C VAL A 44 15.32 -1.60 8.81
N GLN A 45 16.55 -1.19 8.48
CA GLN A 45 16.94 0.22 8.49
C GLN A 45 16.20 1.03 7.43
N LYS A 46 15.89 0.45 6.27
CA LYS A 46 15.13 1.12 5.21
C LYS A 46 13.64 1.28 5.57
N LEU A 47 13.04 0.29 6.22
CA LEU A 47 11.59 0.24 6.45
C LEU A 47 11.13 0.76 7.82
N PHE A 48 11.83 0.39 8.90
CA PHE A 48 11.37 0.66 10.25
C PHE A 48 11.91 2.00 10.76
N GLY A 49 11.04 2.79 11.39
CA GLY A 49 11.36 4.17 11.77
C GLY A 49 11.36 5.16 10.60
N ASN A 50 11.17 4.69 9.37
CA ASN A 50 11.07 5.53 8.18
C ASN A 50 9.64 6.03 7.96
N ARG A 51 9.44 7.35 8.03
CA ARG A 51 8.12 7.99 7.81
C ARG A 51 7.61 7.89 6.38
N THR A 52 8.45 7.51 5.42
CA THR A 52 8.10 7.29 4.01
C THR A 52 7.30 6.00 3.82
N TYR A 53 7.39 5.05 4.75
CA TYR A 53 6.65 3.79 4.72
C TYR A 53 5.68 3.66 5.90
N PRO A 54 4.60 4.46 5.97
CA PRO A 54 3.58 4.29 6.99
C PRO A 54 2.99 2.88 6.95
N ALA A 55 2.95 2.26 8.13
CA ALA A 55 2.53 0.89 8.30
C ALA A 55 1.14 0.80 8.92
N ILE A 56 0.38 -0.24 8.55
CA ILE A 56 -0.90 -0.56 9.17
C ILE A 56 -1.05 -2.07 9.36
N SER A 57 -1.66 -2.47 10.46
CA SER A 57 -2.14 -3.83 10.64
C SER A 57 -3.40 -4.05 9.82
N TYR A 58 -3.42 -5.07 8.96
CA TYR A 58 -4.47 -5.24 7.97
C TYR A 58 -5.10 -6.64 7.99
N SER A 59 -6.43 -6.65 7.98
CA SER A 59 -7.30 -7.80 7.71
C SER A 59 -8.52 -7.26 6.97
N GLY A 60 -8.80 -7.77 5.77
CA GLY A 60 -9.92 -7.31 4.96
C GLY A 60 -11.27 -7.96 5.33
N HIS A 61 -11.33 -8.79 6.38
CA HIS A 61 -12.56 -9.54 6.71
C HIS A 61 -13.74 -8.59 6.96
N ARG A 62 -14.81 -8.76 6.17
CA ARG A 62 -16.02 -7.91 6.20
C ARG A 62 -17.12 -8.46 7.12
N LYS A 63 -16.89 -9.60 7.78
CA LYS A 63 -17.81 -10.27 8.71
C LYS A 63 -17.14 -10.48 10.06
N VAL A 64 -17.96 -10.52 11.11
CA VAL A 64 -17.47 -10.64 12.50
C VAL A 64 -16.75 -11.97 12.76
N ARG A 65 -17.31 -13.07 12.24
CA ARG A 65 -16.69 -14.40 12.35
C ARG A 65 -15.85 -14.64 11.11
N GLN A 66 -14.57 -14.95 11.28
CA GLN A 66 -13.67 -15.28 10.18
C GLN A 66 -13.87 -16.74 9.77
N SER A 67 -13.93 -17.01 8.47
CA SER A 67 -13.97 -18.34 7.90
C SER A 67 -13.30 -18.33 6.51
N ILE A 68 -13.00 -19.50 5.98
CA ILE A 68 -12.43 -19.62 4.63
C ILE A 68 -13.41 -19.07 3.59
N GLU A 69 -14.71 -19.35 3.76
CA GLU A 69 -15.77 -18.95 2.83
C GLU A 69 -15.98 -17.44 2.79
N ASN A 70 -15.79 -16.76 3.93
CA ASN A 70 -15.97 -15.32 4.02
C ASN A 70 -14.65 -14.53 4.05
N THR A 71 -13.53 -15.21 3.82
CA THR A 71 -12.26 -14.55 3.55
C THR A 71 -12.44 -13.69 2.30
N PRO A 72 -12.02 -12.40 2.31
CA PRO A 72 -12.20 -11.50 1.18
C PRO A 72 -11.69 -12.09 -0.13
N SER A 73 -12.39 -11.80 -1.21
CA SER A 73 -11.92 -12.13 -2.56
C SER A 73 -10.71 -11.27 -2.95
N ILE A 74 -10.04 -11.65 -4.03
CA ILE A 74 -8.92 -10.85 -4.58
C ILE A 74 -9.41 -9.46 -4.99
N GLU A 75 -10.59 -9.34 -5.61
CA GLU A 75 -11.12 -8.04 -6.05
C GLU A 75 -11.46 -7.14 -4.86
N GLU A 76 -12.12 -7.65 -3.83
CA GLU A 76 -12.36 -6.90 -2.59
C GLU A 76 -11.04 -6.48 -1.93
N THR A 77 -10.05 -7.37 -1.93
CA THR A 77 -8.73 -7.04 -1.40
C THR A 77 -8.06 -5.93 -2.22
N LYS A 78 -8.23 -5.91 -3.55
CA LYS A 78 -7.70 -4.83 -4.41
C LYS A 78 -8.36 -3.49 -4.12
N GLU A 79 -9.65 -3.46 -3.79
CA GLU A 79 -10.34 -2.24 -3.35
C GLU A 79 -9.69 -1.67 -2.09
N ASP A 80 -9.54 -2.51 -1.07
CA ASP A 80 -8.96 -2.13 0.21
C ASP A 80 -7.51 -1.61 0.03
N LEU A 81 -6.70 -2.32 -0.76
CA LEU A 81 -5.32 -1.93 -1.05
C LEU A 81 -5.20 -0.58 -1.77
N LYS A 82 -6.12 -0.28 -2.70
CA LYS A 82 -6.18 1.03 -3.37
C LYS A 82 -6.52 2.13 -2.39
N ILE A 83 -7.49 1.90 -1.49
CA ILE A 83 -7.88 2.86 -0.46
C ILE A 83 -6.69 3.12 0.48
N LEU A 84 -6.05 2.07 0.99
CA LEU A 84 -4.90 2.20 1.88
C LEU A 84 -3.73 2.94 1.22
N SER A 85 -3.44 2.63 -0.05
CA SER A 85 -2.41 3.34 -0.82
C SER A 85 -2.75 4.83 -1.00
N ALA A 86 -4.01 5.16 -1.33
CA ALA A 86 -4.47 6.53 -1.45
C ALA A 86 -4.42 7.30 -0.12
N MET A 87 -4.60 6.61 1.01
CA MET A 87 -4.43 7.17 2.35
C MET A 87 -2.96 7.35 2.77
N GLY A 88 -2.01 6.88 1.96
CA GLY A 88 -0.58 7.02 2.22
C GLY A 88 0.06 5.82 2.93
N PHE A 89 -0.68 4.74 3.21
CA PHE A 89 -0.07 3.52 3.72
C PHE A 89 0.72 2.83 2.62
N ARG A 90 1.89 2.28 2.99
CA ARG A 90 2.81 1.60 2.07
C ARG A 90 3.29 0.25 2.61
N MET A 91 3.03 -0.04 3.88
CA MET A 91 3.37 -1.31 4.50
C MET A 91 2.17 -1.90 5.24
N LEU A 92 1.91 -3.18 5.01
CA LEU A 92 0.89 -3.96 5.70
C LEU A 92 1.55 -4.96 6.63
N ARG A 93 0.94 -5.17 7.79
CA ARG A 93 1.22 -6.34 8.64
C ARG A 93 0.03 -7.29 8.60
N THR A 94 0.28 -8.56 8.25
CA THR A 94 -0.71 -9.65 8.34
C THR A 94 -0.53 -10.44 9.64
N TYR A 95 -1.49 -11.33 9.93
CA TYR A 95 -1.55 -12.04 11.22
C TYR A 95 -1.28 -13.54 11.14
N ASN A 96 -1.78 -14.19 10.09
CA ASN A 96 -1.60 -15.62 9.89
C ASN A 96 -1.38 -15.93 8.41
N THR A 97 -0.66 -17.02 8.17
CA THR A 97 -0.38 -17.58 6.84
C THR A 97 -1.02 -18.95 6.63
N GLN A 98 -1.59 -19.56 7.67
CA GLN A 98 -1.94 -20.98 7.70
C GLN A 98 -3.46 -21.25 7.70
N GLU A 99 -4.24 -20.44 8.40
CA GLU A 99 -5.65 -20.75 8.67
C GLU A 99 -6.58 -20.24 7.56
N PHE A 100 -6.33 -19.03 7.06
CA PHE A 100 -7.17 -18.38 6.05
C PHE A 100 -6.37 -18.00 4.81
N PRO A 101 -6.96 -18.05 3.60
CA PRO A 101 -6.29 -17.64 2.36
C PRO A 101 -6.12 -16.11 2.23
N HIS A 102 -6.31 -15.34 3.30
CA HIS A 102 -6.25 -13.88 3.28
C HIS A 102 -4.87 -13.37 2.86
N THR A 103 -3.80 -13.91 3.45
CA THR A 103 -2.43 -13.49 3.14
C THR A 103 -2.06 -13.85 1.71
N GLU A 104 -2.40 -15.05 1.25
CA GLU A 104 -2.22 -15.46 -0.16
C GLU A 104 -2.94 -14.51 -1.12
N ARG A 105 -4.23 -14.25 -0.90
CA ARG A 105 -5.03 -13.36 -1.73
C ARG A 105 -4.54 -11.91 -1.69
N THR A 106 -4.00 -11.45 -0.56
CA THR A 106 -3.36 -10.14 -0.44
C THR A 106 -2.13 -10.05 -1.33
N LEU A 107 -1.25 -11.06 -1.33
CA LEU A 107 -0.07 -11.08 -2.19
C LEU A 107 -0.45 -11.17 -3.67
N MET A 108 -1.47 -11.97 -4.02
CA MET A 108 -2.01 -12.05 -5.38
C MET A 108 -2.60 -10.70 -5.84
N ALA A 109 -3.37 -10.03 -4.98
CA ALA A 109 -3.93 -8.72 -5.26
C ALA A 109 -2.84 -7.68 -5.51
N ILE A 110 -1.80 -7.61 -4.65
CA ILE A 110 -0.66 -6.71 -4.84
C ILE A 110 0.04 -7.01 -6.17
N ARG A 111 0.27 -8.28 -6.49
CA ARG A 111 0.87 -8.69 -7.77
C ARG A 111 0.05 -8.23 -8.97
N GLN A 112 -1.27 -8.41 -8.94
CA GLN A 112 -2.16 -7.97 -10.02
C GLN A 112 -2.22 -6.44 -10.14
N LEU A 113 -2.23 -5.72 -9.03
CA LEU A 113 -2.18 -4.25 -9.03
C LEU A 113 -0.87 -3.76 -9.63
N LYS A 114 0.26 -4.34 -9.22
CA LYS A 114 1.59 -4.01 -9.77
C LYS A 114 1.74 -4.34 -11.26
N GLN A 115 1.03 -5.36 -11.75
CA GLN A 115 0.97 -5.66 -13.19
C GLN A 115 0.17 -4.62 -13.97
N ALA A 116 -0.90 -4.08 -13.39
CA ALA A 116 -1.72 -3.05 -14.01
C ALA A 116 -1.10 -1.65 -13.91
N ASP A 117 -0.38 -1.39 -12.83
CA ASP A 117 0.31 -0.14 -12.52
C ASP A 117 1.68 -0.46 -11.91
N PRO A 118 2.78 -0.38 -12.70
CA PRO A 118 4.14 -0.70 -12.23
C PRO A 118 4.60 0.13 -11.03
N ASP A 119 4.02 1.30 -10.82
CA ASP A 119 4.34 2.20 -9.72
C ASP A 119 3.58 1.86 -8.44
N PHE A 120 2.62 0.93 -8.49
CA PHE A 120 1.92 0.45 -7.32
C PHE A 120 2.87 -0.29 -6.37
N GLU A 121 3.09 0.31 -5.20
CA GLU A 121 3.95 -0.24 -4.15
C GLU A 121 3.16 -0.50 -2.86
N MET A 122 3.23 -1.74 -2.39
CA MET A 122 2.72 -2.16 -1.09
C MET A 122 3.59 -3.28 -0.54
N ILE A 123 4.26 -3.01 0.59
CA ILE A 123 5.14 -3.96 1.27
C ILE A 123 4.32 -4.78 2.26
N VAL A 124 4.64 -6.05 2.43
CA VAL A 124 3.94 -6.94 3.37
C VAL A 124 4.92 -7.53 4.37
N MET A 125 4.69 -7.24 5.64
CA MET A 125 5.23 -8.00 6.76
C MET A 125 4.32 -9.21 7.02
N LEU A 126 4.81 -10.40 6.68
CA LEU A 126 4.08 -11.65 6.86
C LEU A 126 4.06 -12.07 8.33
N GLY A 127 2.86 -12.18 8.90
CA GLY A 127 2.65 -12.74 10.23
C GLY A 127 2.50 -14.25 10.19
N ALA A 128 3.44 -14.98 10.78
CA ALA A 128 3.29 -16.41 11.07
C ALA A 128 2.69 -16.58 12.47
N TRP A 129 1.57 -17.31 12.55
CA TRP A 129 0.92 -17.57 13.83
C TRP A 129 1.52 -18.82 14.48
N ILE A 130 2.16 -18.63 15.63
CA ILE A 130 2.75 -19.71 16.42
C ILE A 130 1.86 -19.99 17.62
N GLN A 131 1.57 -21.27 17.87
CA GLN A 131 0.71 -21.66 18.99
C GLN A 131 1.33 -22.75 19.86
N CYS A 132 0.87 -22.78 21.10
CA CYS A 132 1.18 -23.81 22.07
C CYS A 132 0.28 -25.04 21.88
N ARG A 133 0.68 -26.16 22.50
CA ARG A 133 -0.04 -27.42 22.42
C ARG A 133 -1.47 -27.24 22.98
N ASN A 134 -2.44 -27.72 22.21
CA ASN A 134 -3.87 -27.59 22.52
C ASN A 134 -4.32 -26.12 22.71
N ALA A 135 -3.75 -25.16 21.98
CA ALA A 135 -4.23 -23.79 21.97
C ALA A 135 -5.74 -23.70 21.69
N PHE A 136 -6.41 -22.75 22.33
CA PHE A 136 -7.85 -22.49 22.22
C PHE A 136 -8.77 -23.66 22.64
N ARG A 137 -8.26 -24.64 23.40
CA ARG A 137 -9.01 -25.79 23.89
C ARG A 137 -8.79 -25.97 25.40
N LYS A 138 -9.62 -26.79 26.05
CA LYS A 138 -9.37 -27.19 27.43
C LYS A 138 -8.11 -28.06 27.49
N GLY A 139 -7.25 -27.83 28.49
CA GLY A 139 -5.98 -28.55 28.64
C GLY A 139 -4.84 -28.00 27.78
N THR A 140 -4.87 -26.69 27.47
CA THR A 140 -3.75 -25.99 26.85
C THR A 140 -2.50 -26.10 27.72
N ASP A 141 -1.38 -26.47 27.09
CA ASP A 141 -0.07 -26.53 27.73
C ASP A 141 0.81 -25.42 27.12
N HIS A 142 0.96 -24.32 27.86
CA HIS A 142 1.75 -23.16 27.43
C HIS A 142 3.27 -23.38 27.46
N SER A 143 3.74 -24.52 27.99
CA SER A 143 5.17 -24.83 28.06
C SER A 143 5.69 -25.56 26.83
N VAL A 144 4.78 -26.08 25.98
CA VAL A 144 5.16 -26.80 24.78
C VAL A 144 4.44 -26.27 23.55
N GLU A 145 5.18 -26.17 22.45
CA GLU A 145 4.62 -25.77 21.17
C GLU A 145 3.71 -26.85 20.55
N ASP A 146 2.85 -26.42 19.62
CA ASP A 146 2.19 -27.32 18.67
C ASP A 146 3.03 -27.42 17.39
N ALA A 147 4.00 -28.34 17.39
CA ALA A 147 4.93 -28.50 16.27
C ALA A 147 4.22 -28.83 14.93
N ALA A 148 3.11 -29.59 14.99
CA ALA A 148 2.36 -29.96 13.79
C ALA A 148 1.62 -28.75 13.18
N TRP A 149 1.17 -27.82 14.02
CA TRP A 149 0.61 -26.55 13.55
C TRP A 149 1.70 -25.59 13.07
N ASN A 150 2.76 -25.39 13.86
CA ASN A 150 3.77 -24.34 13.62
C ASN A 150 4.67 -24.58 12.39
N GLN A 151 4.64 -25.79 11.80
CA GLN A 151 5.42 -26.14 10.60
C GLN A 151 4.65 -26.01 9.28
N LYS A 152 3.37 -25.59 9.32
CA LYS A 152 2.57 -25.34 8.11
C LYS A 152 2.91 -24.00 7.45
#